data_AF-A0A7K4Z609-F1
#
_entry.id   AF-A0A7K4Z609-F1
#
_cell.length_a   1.000
_cell.length_b   1.000
_cell.length_c   1.000
_cell.angle_alpha   90.00
_cell.angle_beta   90.00
_cell.angle_gamma   90.00
#
_symmetry.space_group_name_H-M   'P 1'
#
loop_
_entity.id
_entity.type
_entity.pdbx_description
1 polymer ?
#
loop_
_entity_poly.entity_id
_entity_poly.type
_entity_poly.pdbx_seq_one_letter_code
_entity_poly.pdbx_strand_id
1 'polypeptide(L)'
;MLEILSLILSDGDPGWCRSVPNWERGPWLETLLGLRRARGGGGGGGGWFPRTQDPPRGCPPARPPPQVIYTVRDPRDVLVSLFHFSRVFRPYRDPGSLEQFLGQFLEG
;
A
#
# COMPACT_ATOMS: atom_id res chain seq x y z
N MET A 1 -7.11 -4.46 4.89
CA MET A 1 -7.26 -5.11 3.56
C MET A 1 -6.20 -6.16 3.32
N LEU A 2 -4.90 -5.82 3.31
CA LEU A 2 -3.83 -6.81 3.03
C LEU A 2 -3.93 -8.07 3.89
N GLU A 3 -4.08 -7.95 5.21
CA GLU A 3 -4.16 -9.13 6.09
C GLU A 3 -5.30 -10.06 5.73
N ILE A 4 -6.46 -9.50 5.36
CA ILE A 4 -7.62 -10.30 4.93
C ILE A 4 -7.25 -11.10 3.67
N LEU A 5 -6.61 -10.44 2.70
CA LEU A 5 -6.18 -11.09 1.47
C LEU A 5 -5.11 -12.15 1.71
N SER A 6 -4.16 -11.91 2.61
CA SER A 6 -3.16 -12.90 2.98
C SER A 6 -3.79 -14.14 3.60
N LEU A 7 -4.77 -13.99 4.48
CA LEU A 7 -5.49 -15.13 5.07
C LEU A 7 -6.32 -15.89 4.04
N ILE A 8 -6.99 -15.20 3.11
CA ILE A 8 -7.75 -15.86 2.03
C ILE A 8 -6.82 -16.73 1.17
N LEU A 9 -5.63 -16.25 0.83
CA LEU A 9 -4.66 -17.02 0.05
C LEU A 9 -4.05 -18.19 0.80
N SER A 10 -3.92 -18.07 2.12
CA SER A 10 -3.38 -19.11 3.00
C SER A 10 -4.46 -20.04 3.56
N ASP A 11 -5.67 -20.06 2.97
CA ASP A 11 -6.81 -20.88 3.44
C ASP A 11 -7.11 -20.72 4.95
N GLY A 12 -6.94 -19.48 5.45
CA GLY A 12 -7.12 -19.13 6.85
C GLY A 12 -5.91 -19.35 7.76
N ASP A 13 -4.79 -19.93 7.27
CA ASP A 13 -3.57 -20.12 8.06
C ASP A 13 -2.88 -18.78 8.38
N PRO A 14 -2.75 -18.40 9.67
CA PRO A 14 -2.06 -17.18 10.07
C PRO A 14 -0.53 -17.28 10.04
N GLY A 15 0.04 -18.47 9.78
CA GLY A 15 1.49 -18.70 9.78
C GLY A 15 2.25 -17.71 8.89
N TRP A 16 1.73 -17.43 7.70
CA TRP A 16 2.34 -16.48 6.76
C TRP A 16 2.27 -15.02 7.25
N CYS A 17 1.12 -14.59 7.78
CA CYS A 17 0.95 -13.22 8.28
C CYS A 17 1.82 -12.92 9.51
N ARG A 18 2.12 -13.94 10.31
CA ARG A 18 2.95 -13.83 11.52
C ARG A 18 4.45 -13.92 11.25
N SER A 19 4.85 -14.66 10.22
CA SER A 19 6.26 -14.90 9.90
C SER A 19 6.85 -13.89 8.92
N VAL A 20 6.04 -13.34 8.01
CA VAL A 20 6.49 -12.44 6.94
C VAL A 20 5.89 -11.04 7.11
N PRO A 21 6.71 -9.97 7.10
CA PRO A 21 6.20 -8.61 7.25
C PRO A 21 5.30 -8.19 6.08
N ASN A 22 4.38 -7.28 6.35
CA ASN A 22 3.32 -6.89 5.40
C ASN A 22 3.83 -6.25 4.08
N TRP A 23 4.97 -5.56 4.12
CA TRP A 23 5.60 -4.93 2.96
C TRP A 23 6.34 -5.95 2.10
N GLU A 24 6.65 -7.12 2.65
CA GLU A 24 7.21 -8.24 1.89
C GLU A 24 6.10 -9.09 1.25
N ARG A 25 4.99 -9.31 1.96
CA ARG A 25 3.81 -10.01 1.41
C ARG A 25 3.07 -9.23 0.33
N GLY A 26 3.03 -7.91 0.46
CA GLY A 26 2.49 -7.02 -0.55
C GLY A 26 3.41 -5.82 -0.75
N PRO A 27 4.34 -5.87 -1.70
CA PRO A 27 5.26 -4.78 -1.93
C PRO A 27 4.54 -3.55 -2.49
N TRP A 28 4.99 -2.36 -2.06
CA TRP A 28 4.54 -1.07 -2.58
C TRP A 28 5.21 -0.76 -3.92
N LEU A 29 4.44 -0.63 -4.99
CA LEU A 29 4.96 -0.39 -6.34
C LEU A 29 5.67 0.97 -6.49
N GLU A 30 5.32 1.95 -5.66
CA GLU A 30 5.92 3.28 -5.64
C GLU A 30 7.36 3.26 -5.11
N THR A 31 7.71 2.25 -4.32
CA THR A 31 9.04 2.15 -3.72
C THR A 31 10.00 1.45 -4.68
N LEU A 32 11.25 1.94 -4.77
CA LEU A 32 12.29 1.29 -5.59
C LEU A 32 12.45 -0.20 -5.26
N LEU A 33 12.39 -0.55 -3.97
CA LEU A 33 12.49 -1.95 -3.52
C LEU A 33 11.26 -2.76 -3.93
N GLY A 34 10.05 -2.22 -3.73
CA GLY A 34 8.82 -2.93 -4.08
C GLY A 34 8.65 -3.09 -5.58
N LEU A 35 9.01 -2.09 -6.39
CA LEU A 35 9.02 -2.20 -7.86
C LEU A 35 10.05 -3.22 -8.35
N ARG A 36 11.27 -3.19 -7.80
CA ARG A 36 12.31 -4.20 -8.14
C ARG A 36 11.85 -5.60 -7.76
N ARG A 37 11.17 -5.76 -6.63
CA ARG A 37 10.62 -7.05 -6.20
C ARG A 37 9.47 -7.51 -7.10
N ALA A 38 8.59 -6.61 -7.51
CA ALA A 38 7.53 -6.91 -8.47
C ALA A 38 8.07 -7.30 -9.86
N ARG A 39 9.19 -6.70 -10.30
CA ARG A 39 9.82 -6.98 -11.61
C ARG A 39 10.80 -8.14 -11.60
N GLY A 40 11.48 -8.39 -10.49
CA GLY A 40 12.64 -9.30 -10.39
C GLY A 40 12.31 -10.78 -10.44
N GLY A 41 11.04 -11.17 -10.53
CA GLY A 41 10.62 -12.58 -10.66
C GLY A 41 11.06 -13.51 -9.52
N GLY A 42 11.62 -12.97 -8.44
CA GLY A 42 12.27 -13.73 -7.38
C GLY A 42 11.37 -13.92 -6.17
N GLY A 43 10.71 -15.09 -6.11
CA GLY A 43 10.10 -15.62 -4.89
C GLY A 43 8.88 -16.50 -5.13
N GLY A 44 9.11 -17.82 -5.24
CA GLY A 44 8.20 -18.96 -5.01
C GLY A 44 6.68 -18.80 -5.20
N GLY A 45 6.10 -19.72 -5.99
CA GLY A 45 4.70 -19.73 -6.36
C GLY A 45 3.72 -19.60 -5.19
N GLY A 46 2.69 -18.78 -5.41
CA GLY A 46 1.54 -18.66 -4.52
C GLY A 46 1.42 -17.30 -3.85
N GLY A 47 0.67 -16.38 -4.47
CA GLY A 47 -0.05 -15.38 -3.69
C GLY A 47 0.63 -14.03 -3.41
N TRP A 48 0.91 -13.22 -4.43
CA TRP A 48 1.44 -11.87 -4.24
C TRP A 48 0.39 -10.80 -4.58
N PHE A 49 0.23 -9.80 -3.71
CA PHE A 49 -0.60 -8.62 -3.97
C PHE A 49 0.26 -7.36 -3.96
N PRO A 50 0.82 -6.93 -5.10
CA PRO A 50 1.44 -5.62 -5.21
C PRO A 50 0.40 -4.56 -4.82
N ARG A 51 0.81 -3.62 -3.98
CA ARG A 51 -0.03 -2.49 -3.58
C ARG A 51 0.43 -1.23 -4.27
N THR A 52 -0.54 -0.38 -4.57
CA THR A 52 -0.29 0.95 -5.10
C THR A 52 -1.26 1.94 -4.46
N GLN A 53 -0.76 3.16 -4.23
CA GLN A 53 -1.54 4.35 -3.88
C GLN A 53 -1.94 5.12 -5.15
N ASP A 54 -1.31 4.84 -6.29
CA ASP A 54 -1.61 5.49 -7.55
C ASP A 54 -2.99 5.04 -8.09
N PRO A 55 -3.70 5.93 -8.81
CA PRO A 55 -4.90 5.56 -9.51
C PRO A 55 -4.64 4.38 -10.47
N PRO A 56 -5.64 3.52 -10.73
CA PRO A 56 -5.51 2.37 -11.65
C PRO A 56 -5.02 2.75 -13.05
N ARG A 57 -5.19 4.03 -13.44
CA ARG A 57 -4.74 4.59 -14.71
C ARG A 57 -3.21 4.62 -14.89
N GLY A 58 -2.44 4.58 -13.80
CA GLY A 58 -0.97 4.54 -13.82
C GLY A 58 -0.39 3.12 -13.94
N CYS A 59 -1.21 2.08 -13.84
CA CYS A 59 -0.74 0.70 -13.97
C CYS A 59 -0.45 0.35 -15.44
N PRO A 60 0.72 -0.24 -15.75
CA PRO A 60 1.03 -0.66 -17.10
C PRO A 60 0.02 -1.73 -17.57
N PRO A 61 -0.37 -1.72 -18.86
CA PRO A 61 -1.31 -2.70 -19.39
C PRO A 61 -0.75 -4.12 -19.22
N ALA A 62 -1.44 -4.95 -18.45
CA ALA A 62 -1.12 -6.37 -18.28
C ALA A 62 -2.17 -7.25 -18.96
N ARG A 63 -1.74 -8.41 -19.48
CA ARG A 63 -2.61 -9.42 -20.12
C ARG A 63 -2.37 -10.79 -19.47
N PRO A 64 -3.40 -11.45 -18.90
CA PRO A 64 -4.76 -10.94 -18.67
C PRO A 64 -4.77 -9.72 -17.72
N PRO A 65 -5.84 -8.88 -17.73
CA PRO A 65 -5.94 -7.76 -16.82
C PRO A 65 -5.92 -8.25 -15.36
N PRO A 66 -5.22 -7.55 -14.46
CA PRO A 66 -5.16 -7.96 -13.06
C PRO A 66 -6.51 -7.70 -12.37
N GLN A 67 -6.80 -8.49 -11.33
CA GLN A 67 -7.88 -8.16 -10.41
C GLN A 67 -7.42 -7.04 -9.47
N VAL A 68 -8.25 -6.02 -9.29
CA VAL A 68 -7.92 -4.84 -8.49
C VAL A 68 -8.94 -4.66 -7.38
N ILE A 69 -8.46 -4.57 -6.14
CA ILE A 69 -9.27 -4.23 -4.97
C ILE A 69 -8.90 -2.81 -4.55
N TYR A 70 -9.81 -1.87 -4.81
CA TYR A 70 -9.63 -0.47 -4.45
C TYR A 70 -10.29 -0.17 -3.11
N THR A 71 -9.56 0.47 -2.19
CA THR A 71 -10.07 0.83 -0.86
C THR A 71 -10.26 2.33 -0.76
N VAL A 72 -11.44 2.77 -0.35
CA VAL A 72 -11.79 4.19 -0.13
C VAL A 72 -12.11 4.40 1.35
N ARG A 73 -11.79 5.60 1.84
CA ARG A 73 -12.11 6.07 3.19
C ARG A 73 -12.61 7.51 3.12
N ASP A 74 -13.38 7.94 4.12
CA ASP A 74 -13.79 9.35 4.26
C ASP A 74 -12.55 10.26 4.18
N PRO A 75 -12.55 11.29 3.31
CA PRO A 75 -11.36 12.14 3.11
C PRO A 75 -10.94 12.89 4.37
N ARG A 76 -11.87 13.20 5.29
CA ARG A 76 -11.56 13.89 6.56
C ARG A 76 -10.74 12.97 7.46
N ASP A 77 -11.09 11.70 7.49
CA ASP A 77 -10.34 10.67 8.20
C ASP A 77 -8.98 10.39 7.56
N VAL A 78 -8.92 10.39 6.22
CA VAL A 78 -7.65 10.23 5.48
C VAL A 78 -6.69 11.36 5.83
N LEU A 79 -7.16 12.60 5.84
CA LEU A 79 -6.40 13.77 6.26
C LEU A 79 -5.81 13.59 7.67
N VAL A 80 -6.65 13.30 8.67
CA VAL A 80 -6.20 13.14 10.07
C VAL A 80 -5.22 11.98 10.20
N SER A 81 -5.51 10.85 9.54
CA SER A 81 -4.62 9.68 9.54
C SER A 81 -3.26 9.99 8.91
N LEU A 82 -3.25 10.70 7.79
CA LEU A 82 -2.03 11.08 7.09
C LEU A 82 -1.22 12.08 7.90
N PHE A 83 -1.86 13.07 8.51
CA PHE A 83 -1.21 14.05 9.39
C PHE A 83 -0.42 13.36 10.52
N HIS A 84 -1.05 12.41 11.21
CA HIS A 84 -0.36 11.64 12.26
C HIS A 84 0.70 10.70 11.69
N PHE A 85 0.44 10.05 10.55
CA PHE A 85 1.42 9.20 9.89
C PHE A 85 2.68 9.98 9.50
N SER A 86 2.54 11.19 8.97
CA SER A 86 3.66 12.08 8.60
C SER A 86 4.56 12.46 9.78
N ARG A 87 4.02 12.53 11.00
CA ARG A 87 4.81 12.78 12.21
C ARG A 87 5.61 11.58 12.68
N VAL A 88 5.12 10.36 12.43
CA VAL A 88 5.75 9.12 12.87
C VAL A 88 6.73 8.59 11.82
N PHE A 89 6.40 8.75 10.54
CA PHE A 89 7.17 8.23 9.43
C PHE A 89 8.30 9.19 9.05
N ARG A 90 9.52 8.90 9.53
CA ARG A 90 10.71 9.76 9.39
C ARG A 90 11.02 10.30 7.99
N PRO A 91 10.75 9.57 6.89
CA PRO A 91 10.99 10.12 5.55
C PRO A 91 10.10 11.32 5.19
N TYR A 92 8.99 11.54 5.90
CA TYR A 92 8.11 12.68 5.66
C TYR A 92 8.62 13.91 6.41
N ARG A 93 8.34 15.09 5.85
CA ARG A 93 8.59 16.37 6.53
C ARG A 93 7.59 16.53 7.67
N ASP A 94 7.97 17.30 8.68
CA ASP A 94 7.04 17.69 9.74
C ASP A 94 5.82 18.40 9.11
N PRO A 95 4.59 17.88 9.33
CA PRO A 95 3.39 18.48 8.75
C PRO A 95 2.99 19.81 9.40
N GLY A 96 3.64 20.23 10.49
CA GLY A 96 3.31 21.47 11.18
C GLY A 96 1.94 21.40 11.89
N SER A 97 1.14 22.46 11.77
CA SER A 97 -0.22 22.49 12.32
C SER A 97 -1.23 21.77 11.42
N LEU A 98 -2.32 21.28 12.00
CA LEU A 98 -3.36 20.58 11.24
C LEU A 98 -4.02 21.49 10.19
N GLU A 99 -4.17 22.79 10.47
CA GLU A 99 -4.74 23.77 9.54
C GLU A 99 -3.86 23.97 8.31
N GLN A 100 -2.54 24.11 8.51
CA GLN A 100 -1.58 24.20 7.41
C GLN A 100 -1.57 22.92 6.57
N PHE A 101 -1.60 21.76 7.24
CA PHE A 101 -1.66 20.47 6.58
C PHE A 101 -2.96 20.26 5.80
N LEU A 102 -4.10 20.73 6.33
CA LEU A 102 -5.38 20.75 5.62
C LEU A 102 -5.30 21.57 4.34
N GLY A 103 -4.69 22.76 4.39
CA GLY A 103 -4.45 23.59 3.20
C GLY A 103 -3.69 22.83 2.12
N GLN A 104 -2.55 22.23 2.48
CA GLN A 104 -1.73 21.42 1.57
C GLN A 104 -2.50 20.21 1.01
N PHE A 105 -3.26 19.51 1.85
CA PHE A 105 -4.02 18.33 1.42
C PHE A 105 -5.10 18.66 0.39
N LEU A 106 -5.71 19.85 0.46
CA LEU A 106 -6.74 20.29 -0.49
C LEU A 106 -6.16 20.80 -1.81
N GLU A 107 -4.88 21.19 -1.84
CA GLU A 107 -4.19 21.64 -3.06
C GLU A 107 -3.82 20.48 -4.00
N GLY A 108 -3.76 19.25 -3.48
CA GLY A 108 -3.39 18.03 -4.22
C GLY A 108 -1.88 17.82 -4.32
#